data_AF-A0A2H0IWN1-F1
#
_entry.id   AF-A0A2H0IWN1-F1
#
_cell.length_a   1.000
_cell.length_b   1.000
_cell.length_c   1.000
_cell.angle_alpha   90.00
_cell.angle_beta   90.00
_cell.angle_gamma   90.00
#
_symmetry.space_group_name_H-M   'P 1'
#
loop_
_entity.id
_entity.type
_entity.pdbx_description
1 polymer ?
#
loop_
_entity_poly.entity_id
_entity_poly.type
_entity_poly.pdbx_seq_one_letter_code
_entity_poly.pdbx_strand_id
1 'polypeptide(L)' 'MSNINFFQEEITFELKDESSITSWLQSVATAEGQSIGEINYIFCSDEYILSINEEYLNHDYYTDIITFDNRDNTQD' A
#
# COMPACT_ATOMS: atom_id res chain seq x y z
N MET A 1 12.94 7.66 10.08
CA MET A 1 13.19 6.63 9.05
C MET A 1 11.84 6.30 8.45
N SER A 2 11.73 6.21 7.13
CA SER A 2 10.48 5.81 6.49
C SER A 2 10.20 4.33 6.77
N ASN A 3 8.99 4.03 7.22
CA ASN A 3 8.55 2.66 7.45
C ASN A 3 7.74 2.19 6.25
N ILE A 4 8.35 1.38 5.38
CA ILE A 4 7.65 0.73 4.27
C ILE A 4 7.64 -0.76 4.56
N ASN A 5 6.44 -1.32 4.74
CA ASN A 5 6.26 -2.73 5.05
C ASN A 5 5.52 -3.44 3.92
N PHE A 6 5.87 -4.71 3.72
CA PHE A 6 5.28 -5.58 2.72
C PHE A 6 4.66 -6.80 3.41
N PHE A 7 3.39 -7.05 3.15
CA PHE A 7 2.60 -8.14 3.72
C PHE A 7 1.91 -8.94 2.62
N GLN A 8 1.42 -10.12 2.97
CA GLN A 8 0.63 -10.96 2.08
C GLN A 8 -0.62 -11.47 2.78
N GLU A 9 -1.74 -11.52 2.07
CA GLU A 9 -3.01 -12.07 2.57
C GLU A 9 -3.57 -13.05 1.55
N GLU A 10 -3.85 -14.28 2.00
CA GLU A 10 -4.46 -15.36 1.19
C GLU A 10 -3.72 -15.76 -0.09
N ILE A 11 -2.46 -15.37 -0.24
CA ILE A 11 -1.58 -15.78 -1.34
C ILE A 11 -0.22 -16.20 -0.81
N THR A 12 0.55 -16.88 -1.65
CA THR A 12 1.99 -17.08 -1.43
C THR A 12 2.74 -16.22 -2.43
N PHE A 13 3.29 -15.12 -1.96
CA PHE A 13 4.07 -14.19 -2.76
C PHE A 13 5.33 -13.76 -2.00
N GLU A 14 6.45 -13.69 -2.72
CA GLU A 14 7.71 -13.20 -2.17
C GLU A 14 8.17 -11.99 -3.01
N LEU A 15 8.22 -10.82 -2.36
CA LEU A 15 8.74 -9.63 -2.99
C LEU A 15 10.26 -9.68 -3.00
N LYS A 16 10.85 -9.77 -4.19
CA LYS A 16 12.30 -9.76 -4.33
C LYS A 16 12.85 -8.35 -4.15
N ASP A 17 14.02 -8.26 -3.54
CA ASP A 17 14.80 -7.02 -3.40
C ASP A 17 14.02 -5.86 -2.74
N GLU A 18 13.31 -6.13 -1.64
CA GLU A 18 12.53 -5.14 -0.87
C GLU A 18 13.33 -3.87 -0.55
N SER A 19 14.63 -3.99 -0.30
CA SER A 19 15.52 -2.85 -0.03
C SER A 19 15.69 -1.91 -1.23
N SER A 20 15.82 -2.47 -2.43
CA SER A 20 15.92 -1.70 -3.67
C SER A 20 14.60 -1.01 -3.99
N ILE A 21 13.48 -1.71 -3.80
CA ILE A 21 12.13 -1.16 -3.99
C ILE A 21 11.87 -0.04 -2.98
N THR A 22 12.19 -0.24 -1.71
CA THR A 22 12.07 0.78 -0.66
C THR A 22 12.87 2.04 -1.00
N SER A 23 14.12 1.87 -1.45
CA SER A 23 14.98 2.99 -1.85
C SER A 23 14.42 3.74 -3.07
N TRP A 24 13.86 3.01 -4.02
CA TRP A 24 13.20 3.59 -5.20
C TRP A 24 11.94 4.37 -4.79
N LEU A 25 11.07 3.80 -3.95
CA LEU A 25 9.86 4.47 -3.45
C LEU A 25 10.19 5.77 -2.71
N GLN A 26 11.22 5.77 -1.87
CA GLN A 26 11.71 6.98 -1.20
C GLN A 26 12.20 8.04 -2.20
N SER A 27 12.89 7.60 -3.26
CA SER A 27 13.37 8.48 -4.32
C SER A 27 12.21 9.11 -5.10
N VAL A 28 11.18 8.33 -5.41
CA VAL A 28 9.95 8.81 -6.07
C VAL A 28 9.23 9.83 -5.18
N ALA A 29 8.99 9.51 -3.91
CA ALA A 29 8.34 10.45 -2.99
C ALA A 29 9.11 11.77 -2.88
N THR A 30 10.44 11.70 -2.79
CA THR A 30 11.31 12.89 -2.74
C THR A 30 11.21 13.71 -4.03
N ALA A 31 11.19 13.06 -5.20
CA ALA A 31 11.04 13.73 -6.49
C ALA A 31 9.69 14.46 -6.63
N GLU A 32 8.64 13.93 -6.00
CA GLU A 32 7.30 14.55 -5.93
C GLU A 32 7.17 15.59 -4.79
N GLY A 33 8.26 15.93 -4.10
CA GLY A 33 8.27 16.89 -2.99
C GLY A 33 7.55 16.40 -1.73
N GLN A 34 7.38 15.08 -1.58
CA GLN A 34 6.76 14.43 -0.45
C GLN A 34 7.80 13.66 0.39
N SER A 35 7.37 13.23 1.58
CA SER A 35 8.14 12.31 2.41
C SER A 35 7.27 11.15 2.85
N ILE A 36 7.87 9.97 2.99
CA ILE A 36 7.18 8.77 3.44
C ILE A 36 7.29 8.70 4.97
N GLY A 37 6.16 8.82 5.65
CA GLY A 37 6.01 8.46 7.06
C GLY A 37 5.94 6.94 7.19
N GLU A 38 4.78 6.37 6.89
CA GLU A 38 4.52 4.94 6.90
C GLU A 38 3.67 4.52 5.68
N ILE A 39 4.03 3.41 5.05
CA ILE A 39 3.25 2.76 3.98
C ILE A 39 3.25 1.25 4.23
N ASN A 40 2.06 0.65 4.15
CA ASN A 40 1.88 -0.79 4.20
C ASN A 40 1.35 -1.27 2.85
N TYR A 41 2.13 -2.10 2.15
CA TYR A 41 1.70 -2.80 0.95
C TYR A 41 1.22 -4.20 1.33
N ILE A 42 0.00 -4.56 0.93
CA ILE A 42 -0.61 -5.86 1.20
C ILE A 42 -0.88 -6.51 -0.15
N PHE A 43 -0.09 -7.53 -0.51
CA PHE A 43 -0.34 -8.34 -1.69
C PHE A 43 -1.39 -9.39 -1.35
N CYS A 44 -2.48 -9.46 -2.11
CA CYS A 44 -3.61 -10.29 -1.71
C CYS A 44 -4.29 -11.01 -2.88
N SER A 45 -5.17 -11.96 -2.56
CA SER A 45 -6.01 -12.67 -3.53
C SER A 45 -7.10 -11.75 -4.10
N ASP A 46 -7.68 -12.15 -5.23
CA ASP A 46 -8.82 -11.47 -5.84
C ASP A 46 -10.02 -11.46 -4.87
N GLU A 47 -10.23 -12.55 -4.13
CA GLU A 47 -11.30 -12.68 -3.14
C GLU A 47 -11.09 -11.73 -1.96
N TYR A 48 -9.86 -11.59 -1.47
CA TYR A 48 -9.54 -10.69 -0.38
C TYR A 48 -9.75 -9.24 -0.80
N ILE A 49 -9.25 -8.81 -1.97
CA ILE A 49 -9.42 -7.42 -2.43
C ILE A 49 -10.89 -7.07 -2.71
N LEU A 50 -11.69 -8.04 -3.19
CA LEU A 50 -13.14 -7.85 -3.34
C LEU A 50 -13.81 -7.58 -1.99
N SER A 51 -13.47 -8.36 -0.96
CA SER A 51 -14.04 -8.16 0.39
C SER A 51 -13.71 -6.77 0.97
N ILE A 52 -12.50 -6.27 0.74
CA ILE A 52 -12.09 -4.91 1.16
C ILE A 52 -12.83 -3.83 0.37
N ASN A 53 -13.04 -4.05 -0.94
CA ASN A 53 -13.77 -3.10 -1.78
C ASN A 53 -15.24 -2.99 -1.36
N GLU A 54 -15.86 -4.11 -0.99
CA GLU A 54 -17.21 -4.14 -0.44
C GLU A 54 -17.27 -3.50 0.96
N GLU A 55 -16.40 -3.92 1.90
CA GLU A 55 -16.44 -3.50 3.29
C GLU A 55 -16.18 -1.99 3.47
N TYR A 56 -15.17 -1.46 2.79
CA TYR A 56 -14.70 -0.08 3.03
C TYR A 56 -15.18 0.92 2.00
N LEU A 57 -15.49 0.48 0.77
CA LEU A 57 -15.87 1.37 -0.34
C LEU A 57 -17.31 1.12 -0.85
N ASN A 58 -17.97 0.06 -0.37
CA ASN A 58 -19.31 -0.36 -0.82
C ASN A 58 -19.36 -0.59 -2.34
N HIS A 59 -18.31 -1.23 -2.87
CA HIS A 59 -18.15 -1.55 -4.28
C HIS A 59 -18.00 -3.07 -4.48
N ASP A 60 -18.95 -3.68 -5.18
CA ASP A 60 -18.96 -5.10 -5.53
C ASP A 60 -18.40 -5.30 -6.96
N TYR A 61 -17.09 -5.12 -7.09
CA TYR A 61 -16.33 -5.46 -8.30
C TYR A 61 -14.84 -5.62 -7.99
N TYR A 62 -14.15 -6.40 -8.82
CA TYR A 62 -12.69 -6.58 -8.73
C TYR A 62 -11.92 -5.35 -9.22
N THR A 63 -10.82 -5.03 -8.54
CA THR A 63 -9.87 -3.97 -8.91
C THR A 63 -8.45 -4.48 -8.71
N ASP A 64 -7.49 -3.92 -9.43
CA ASP A 64 -6.09 -4.31 -9.29
C ASP A 64 -5.46 -3.77 -8.00
N ILE A 65 -5.92 -2.59 -7.55
CA ILE A 65 -5.33 -1.86 -6.41
C ILE A 65 -6.43 -1.12 -5.65
N ILE A 66 -6.30 -1.10 -4.33
CA ILE A 66 -7.01 -0.20 -3.40
C ILE A 66 -5.95 0.58 -2.60
N THR A 67 -6.20 1.86 -2.35
CA THR A 67 -5.29 2.69 -1.54
C THR A 67 -6.11 3.54 -0.58
N PHE A 68 -5.74 3.48 0.71
CA PHE A 68 -6.33 4.29 1.77
C PHE A 68 -5.34 5.36 2.21
N ASP A 69 -5.76 6.61 2.15
CA ASP A 69 -4.98 7.74 2.67
C ASP A 69 -5.31 7.95 4.15
N ASN A 70 -4.48 7.39 5.01
CA ASN A 70 -4.61 7.47 6.46
C ASN A 70 -3.75 8.57 7.09
N ARG A 71 -3.37 9.60 6.31
CA ARG A 71 -2.64 10.75 6.86
C ARG A 71 -3.54 11.48 7.87
N ASP A 72 -3.02 11.72 9.07
CA ASP A 72 -3.68 12.61 10.03
C ASP A 72 -3.75 14.02 9.42
N ASN A 73 -4.96 14.46 9.08
CA ASN A 73 -5.22 15.81 8.59
C ASN A 73 -5.17 16.86 9.71
N THR A 74 -4.39 16.65 10.77
CA THR A 74 -4.12 17.69 11.75
C THR A 74 -3.27 18.76 11.07
N GLN A 75 -3.97 19.70 10.45
CA GLN A 75 -3.47 21.02 10.08
C GLN A 75 -3.05 21.72 11.38
N ASP A 76 -1.73 21.83 11.59
CA ASP A 76 -1.18 22.96 12.34
C ASP A 76 -1.45 24.27 11.58
#